data_AF-A0A7U2F5P8-F1
#
_entry.id   AF-A0A7U2F5P8-F1
#
_cell.length_a   1.000
_cell.length_b   1.000
_cell.length_c   1.000
_cell.angle_alpha   90.00
_cell.angle_beta   90.00
_cell.angle_gamma   90.00
#
_symmetry.space_group_name_H-M   'P 1'
#
loop_
_entity.id
_entity.type
_entity.pdbx_description
1 polymer ?
#
loop_
_entity_poly.entity_id
_entity_poly.type
_entity_poly.pdbx_seq_one_letter_code
_entity_poly.pdbx_strand_id
1 'polypeptide(L)'
;MNRLFGAKSTAPKPTLNSAISNVDTRIESLDVKLAKLNAELGAYQQKLAKMRDGPGKTAIKQKALKVLQQRKMYESQRDQLQSQSWNMEQAGMMQDNLKNTMTTIDAMKTTTKELRKQYGKVNIDKIEKLQDEMADLMDMGNDIQDAISRSYDVPEDVDESELDAELEALGDEVEFDGIGESSGVPNFMLDDAAPPQFIDEPPETGKVKEAAG
;
A
#
# COMPACT_ATOMS: atom_id res chain seq x y z
N MET A 1 4.09 -35.57 -27.57
CA MET A 1 3.15 -35.02 -26.57
C MET A 1 3.96 -34.21 -25.56
N ASN A 2 3.73 -32.89 -25.51
CA ASN A 2 4.46 -31.96 -24.65
C ASN A 2 4.00 -32.08 -23.20
N ARG A 3 4.97 -32.18 -22.29
CA ARG A 3 4.80 -32.16 -20.84
C ARG A 3 4.55 -30.70 -20.42
N LEU A 4 3.28 -30.32 -20.31
CA LEU A 4 2.85 -28.93 -20.03
C LEU A 4 2.33 -28.69 -18.60
N PHE A 5 2.35 -29.70 -17.72
CA PHE A 5 1.93 -29.54 -16.32
C PHE A 5 2.85 -30.35 -15.42
N GLY A 6 3.73 -29.68 -14.67
CA GLY A 6 4.59 -30.34 -13.67
C GLY A 6 6.00 -29.80 -13.48
N ALA A 7 6.28 -28.54 -13.84
CA ALA A 7 7.48 -27.89 -13.30
C ALA A 7 7.25 -27.63 -11.80
N LYS A 8 8.05 -28.28 -10.94
CA LYS A 8 8.17 -27.85 -9.54
C LYS A 8 8.58 -26.37 -9.59
N SER A 9 7.72 -25.48 -9.10
CA SER A 9 8.06 -24.07 -8.98
C SER A 9 9.37 -23.96 -8.20
N THR A 10 10.41 -23.46 -8.86
CA THR A 10 11.67 -23.08 -8.23
C THR A 10 11.54 -21.73 -7.51
N ALA A 11 10.34 -21.15 -7.50
CA ALA A 11 10.08 -19.94 -6.74
C ALA A 11 10.23 -20.25 -5.24
N PRO A 12 10.90 -19.37 -4.47
CA PRO A 12 10.92 -19.47 -3.03
C PRO A 12 9.50 -19.62 -2.49
N LYS A 13 9.31 -20.49 -1.50
CA LYS A 13 8.02 -20.55 -0.80
C LYS A 13 7.73 -19.16 -0.22
N PRO A 14 6.51 -18.62 -0.38
CA PRO A 14 6.17 -17.32 0.16
C PRO A 14 6.43 -17.32 1.67
N THR A 15 7.21 -16.34 2.12
CA THR A 15 7.45 -16.08 3.54
C THR A 15 6.54 -14.96 4.00
N LEU A 16 6.27 -14.91 5.30
CA LEU A 16 5.49 -13.83 5.89
C LEU A 16 6.08 -12.45 5.55
N ASN A 17 7.41 -12.31 5.62
CA ASN A 17 8.10 -11.08 5.23
C ASN A 17 7.88 -10.72 3.76
N SER A 18 7.92 -11.70 2.84
CA SER A 18 7.65 -11.43 1.42
C SER A 18 6.19 -11.04 1.16
N ALA A 19 5.25 -11.57 1.95
CA ALA A 19 3.83 -11.22 1.87
C ALA A 19 3.59 -9.79 2.37
N ILE A 20 4.19 -9.42 3.52
CA ILE A 20 4.18 -8.05 4.07
C ILE A 20 4.70 -7.07 3.02
N SER A 21 5.91 -7.28 2.49
CA SER A 21 6.49 -6.37 1.48
C SER A 21 5.63 -6.21 0.22
N ASN A 22 4.97 -7.27 -0.24
CA ASN A 22 4.06 -7.20 -1.38
C ASN A 22 2.80 -6.37 -1.06
N VAL A 23 2.25 -6.51 0.15
CA VAL A 23 1.10 -5.72 0.61
C VAL A 23 1.50 -4.25 0.74
N ASP A 24 2.66 -3.96 1.33
CA ASP A 24 3.18 -2.59 1.48
C ASP A 24 3.38 -1.91 0.12
N THR A 25 3.97 -2.62 -0.86
CA THR A 25 4.12 -2.10 -2.23
C THR A 25 2.76 -1.76 -2.86
N ARG A 26 1.72 -2.53 -2.55
CA ARG A 26 0.36 -2.27 -3.04
C ARG A 26 -0.27 -1.07 -2.34
N ILE A 27 -0.02 -0.90 -1.03
CA ILE A 27 -0.42 0.27 -0.26
C ILE A 27 0.21 1.53 -0.87
N GLU A 28 1.53 1.53 -1.11
CA GLU A 28 2.22 2.65 -1.76
C GLU A 28 1.61 3.01 -3.13
N SER A 29 1.26 2.00 -3.93
CA SER A 29 0.60 2.23 -5.23
C SER A 29 -0.81 2.84 -5.07
N LEU A 30 -1.55 2.46 -4.03
CA LEU A 30 -2.85 3.05 -3.71
C LEU A 30 -2.69 4.49 -3.20
N ASP A 31 -1.69 4.78 -2.39
CA ASP A 31 -1.42 6.13 -1.89
C ASP A 31 -1.11 7.11 -3.03
N VAL A 32 -0.34 6.67 -4.03
CA VAL A 32 -0.09 7.49 -5.24
C VAL A 32 -1.40 7.76 -6.01
N LYS A 33 -2.28 6.78 -6.12
CA LYS A 33 -3.59 6.96 -6.78
C LYS A 33 -4.49 7.90 -5.97
N LEU A 34 -4.52 7.76 -4.65
CA LEU A 34 -5.27 8.63 -3.74
C LEU A 34 -4.78 10.06 -3.82
N ALA A 35 -3.46 10.30 -3.82
CA ALA A 35 -2.88 11.62 -3.99
C ALA A 35 -3.31 12.28 -5.32
N LYS A 36 -3.35 11.52 -6.41
CA LYS A 36 -3.84 12.01 -7.71
C LYS A 36 -5.31 12.39 -7.67
N LEU A 37 -6.16 11.56 -7.05
CA LEU A 37 -7.60 11.83 -6.92
C LEU A 37 -7.86 13.04 -6.01
N ASN A 38 -7.09 13.21 -4.94
CA ASN A 38 -7.16 14.38 -4.06
C ASN A 38 -6.83 15.67 -4.81
N ALA A 39 -5.76 15.65 -5.62
CA ALA A 39 -5.39 16.80 -6.45
C ALA A 39 -6.48 17.14 -7.48
N GLU A 40 -7.10 16.13 -8.10
CA GLU A 40 -8.22 16.33 -9.03
C GLU A 40 -9.46 16.90 -8.32
N LEU A 41 -9.80 16.40 -7.12
CA LEU A 41 -10.89 16.94 -6.29
C LEU A 41 -10.64 18.40 -5.91
N GLY A 42 -9.42 18.74 -5.48
CA GLY A 42 -9.05 20.13 -5.18
C GLY A 42 -9.23 21.06 -6.39
N ALA A 43 -8.87 20.60 -7.60
CA ALA A 43 -9.11 21.36 -8.82
C ALA A 43 -10.61 21.55 -9.13
N TYR A 44 -11.43 20.52 -8.90
CA TYR A 44 -12.89 20.65 -9.04
C TYR A 44 -13.47 21.63 -8.02
N GLN A 45 -13.03 21.61 -6.77
CA GLN A 45 -13.49 22.53 -5.73
C GLN A 45 -13.17 23.98 -6.08
N GLN A 46 -11.93 24.29 -6.47
CA GLN A 46 -11.53 25.63 -6.90
C GLN A 46 -12.37 26.13 -8.09
N LYS A 47 -12.72 25.22 -9.01
CA LYS A 47 -13.58 25.54 -10.14
C LYS A 47 -15.02 25.80 -9.71
N LEU A 48 -15.57 24.95 -8.83
CA LEU A 48 -16.94 25.08 -8.31
C LEU A 48 -17.13 26.37 -7.50
N ALA A 49 -16.14 26.76 -6.70
CA ALA A 49 -16.16 27.99 -5.90
C ALA A 49 -16.26 29.27 -6.78
N LYS A 50 -15.65 29.26 -7.96
CA LYS A 50 -15.67 30.38 -8.92
C LYS A 50 -16.91 30.39 -9.83
N MET A 51 -17.73 29.34 -9.80
CA MET A 51 -18.89 29.18 -10.67
C MET A 51 -20.17 29.67 -9.99
N ARG A 52 -20.96 30.45 -10.73
CA ARG A 52 -22.33 30.77 -10.33
C ARG A 52 -23.22 29.55 -10.49
N ASP A 53 -24.23 29.45 -9.63
CA ASP A 53 -25.19 28.35 -9.67
C ASP A 53 -25.89 28.28 -11.04
N GLY A 54 -25.99 27.06 -11.55
CA GLY A 54 -26.57 26.77 -12.84
C GLY A 54 -26.11 25.43 -13.41
N PRO A 55 -26.62 25.05 -14.60
CA PRO A 55 -26.38 23.73 -15.20
C PRO A 55 -24.89 23.37 -15.37
N GLY A 56 -24.05 24.37 -15.65
CA GLY A 56 -22.60 24.17 -15.75
C GLY A 56 -21.95 23.80 -14.41
N LYS A 57 -22.35 24.42 -13.30
CA LYS A 57 -21.85 24.11 -11.95
C LYS A 57 -22.31 22.71 -11.52
N THR A 58 -23.58 22.38 -11.78
CA THR A 58 -24.13 21.03 -11.52
C THR A 58 -23.36 19.95 -12.28
N ALA A 59 -23.03 20.17 -13.56
CA ALA A 59 -22.27 19.20 -14.35
C ALA A 59 -20.85 18.97 -13.81
N ILE A 60 -20.19 20.01 -13.30
CA ILE A 60 -18.87 19.88 -12.66
C ILE A 60 -18.99 19.18 -11.30
N LYS A 61 -20.02 19.50 -10.50
CA LYS A 61 -20.29 18.84 -9.21
C LYS A 61 -20.47 17.33 -9.40
N GLN A 62 -21.23 16.92 -10.41
CA GLN A 62 -21.43 15.51 -10.75
C GLN A 62 -20.14 14.79 -11.17
N LYS A 63 -19.18 15.49 -11.80
CA LYS A 63 -17.86 14.93 -12.08
C LYS A 63 -17.04 14.78 -10.80
N ALA A 64 -17.05 15.79 -9.93
CA ALA A 64 -16.36 15.76 -8.65
C ALA A 64 -16.87 14.60 -7.77
N LEU A 65 -18.18 14.37 -7.70
CA LEU A 65 -18.78 13.26 -6.95
C LEU A 65 -18.29 11.89 -7.43
N LYS A 66 -18.15 11.68 -8.74
CA LYS A 66 -17.60 10.43 -9.28
C LYS A 66 -16.15 10.20 -8.87
N VAL A 67 -15.35 11.27 -8.85
CA VAL A 67 -13.95 11.19 -8.41
C VAL A 67 -13.88 10.94 -6.89
N LEU A 68 -14.77 11.56 -6.11
CA LEU A 68 -14.87 11.33 -4.67
C LEU A 68 -15.26 9.87 -4.36
N GLN A 69 -16.24 9.32 -5.07
CA GLN A 69 -16.62 7.92 -4.93
C GLN A 69 -15.44 6.98 -5.27
N GLN A 70 -14.69 7.28 -6.33
CA GLN A 70 -13.50 6.51 -6.68
C GLN A 70 -12.40 6.62 -5.61
N ARG A 71 -12.20 7.81 -5.03
CA ARG A 71 -11.26 8.03 -3.92
C ARG A 71 -11.65 7.18 -2.71
N LYS A 72 -12.91 7.24 -2.26
CA LYS A 72 -13.40 6.44 -1.13
C LYS A 72 -13.19 4.94 -1.33
N MET A 73 -13.45 4.44 -2.53
CA MET A 73 -13.23 3.03 -2.87
C MET A 73 -11.76 2.63 -2.70
N TYR A 74 -10.82 3.45 -3.18
CA TYR A 74 -9.39 3.16 -3.02
C TYR A 74 -8.90 3.35 -1.59
N GLU A 75 -9.46 4.29 -0.84
CA GLU A 75 -9.16 4.52 0.57
C GLU A 75 -9.57 3.30 1.41
N SER A 76 -10.78 2.79 1.22
CA SER A 76 -11.24 1.55 1.85
C SER A 76 -10.35 0.35 1.49
N GLN A 77 -9.94 0.20 0.22
CA GLN A 77 -9.00 -0.86 -0.17
C GLN A 77 -7.62 -0.70 0.51
N ARG A 78 -7.14 0.54 0.65
CA ARG A 78 -5.86 0.83 1.31
C ARG A 78 -5.94 0.49 2.80
N ASP A 79 -7.02 0.86 3.48
CA ASP A 79 -7.23 0.55 4.90
C ASP A 79 -7.34 -0.95 5.17
N GLN A 80 -8.03 -1.68 4.29
CA GLN A 80 -8.09 -3.15 4.37
C GLN A 80 -6.70 -3.78 4.25
N LEU A 81 -5.89 -3.34 3.27
CA LEU A 81 -4.52 -3.82 3.10
C LEU A 81 -3.62 -3.42 4.27
N GLN A 82 -3.79 -2.22 4.83
CA GLN A 82 -3.07 -1.77 6.01
C GLN A 82 -3.35 -2.69 7.21
N SER A 83 -4.63 -3.03 7.44
CA SER A 83 -5.01 -4.00 8.48
C SER A 83 -4.40 -5.38 8.22
N GLN A 84 -4.40 -5.83 6.97
CA GLN A 84 -3.77 -7.09 6.59
C GLN A 84 -2.26 -7.09 6.87
N SER A 85 -1.55 -6.02 6.50
CA SER A 85 -0.11 -5.88 6.76
C SER A 85 0.17 -5.94 8.25
N TRP A 86 -0.58 -5.18 9.05
CA TRP A 86 -0.45 -5.18 10.51
C TRP A 86 -0.70 -6.55 11.14
N ASN A 87 -1.74 -7.27 10.72
CA ASN A 87 -2.01 -8.63 11.20
C ASN A 87 -0.86 -9.59 10.88
N MET A 88 -0.26 -9.47 9.69
CA MET A 88 0.91 -10.26 9.30
C MET A 88 2.15 -9.87 10.12
N GLU A 89 2.37 -8.59 10.39
CA GLU A 89 3.46 -8.14 11.26
C GLU A 89 3.33 -8.72 12.68
N GLN A 90 2.12 -8.71 13.25
CA GLN A 90 1.86 -9.34 14.56
C GLN A 90 2.15 -10.84 14.55
N ALA A 91 1.72 -11.55 13.50
CA ALA A 91 2.05 -12.96 13.31
C ALA A 91 3.56 -13.18 13.20
N GLY A 92 4.30 -12.25 12.59
CA GLY A 92 5.76 -12.30 12.45
C GLY A 92 6.45 -12.15 13.80
N MET A 93 6.01 -11.20 14.61
CA MET A 93 6.51 -11.04 15.98
C MET A 93 6.25 -12.30 16.83
N MET A 94 5.07 -12.90 16.71
CA MET A 94 4.77 -14.16 17.39
C MET A 94 5.68 -15.29 16.91
N GLN A 95 5.88 -15.43 15.59
CA GLN A 95 6.76 -16.43 15.02
C GLN A 95 8.20 -16.28 15.54
N ASP A 96 8.72 -15.06 15.64
CA ASP A 96 10.07 -14.82 16.13
C ASP A 96 10.21 -15.08 17.64
N ASN A 97 9.18 -14.75 18.44
CA ASN A 97 9.13 -15.14 19.84
C ASN A 97 9.13 -16.67 20.02
N LEU A 98 8.39 -17.40 19.18
CA LEU A 98 8.39 -18.86 19.19
C LEU A 98 9.76 -19.43 18.81
N LYS A 99 10.45 -18.86 17.81
CA LYS A 99 11.83 -19.28 17.47
C LYS A 99 12.82 -19.05 18.62
N ASN A 100 12.72 -17.92 19.32
CA ASN A 100 13.57 -17.63 20.48
C ASN A 100 13.30 -18.59 21.63
N THR A 101 12.03 -18.91 21.86
CA THR A 101 11.61 -19.91 22.86
C THR A 101 12.16 -21.28 22.51
N MET A 102 12.04 -21.71 21.25
CA MET A 102 12.60 -22.98 20.77
C MET A 102 14.11 -23.05 20.94
N THR A 103 14.83 -21.97 20.61
CA THR A 103 16.29 -21.88 20.80
C THR A 103 16.66 -22.04 22.28
N THR A 104 15.88 -21.42 23.17
CA THR A 104 16.07 -21.56 24.63
C THR A 104 15.81 -23.00 25.08
N ILE A 105 14.76 -23.64 24.57
CA ILE A 105 14.43 -25.04 24.87
C ILE A 105 15.55 -25.97 24.38
N ASP A 106 16.07 -25.76 23.16
CA ASP A 106 17.18 -26.55 22.61
C ASP A 106 18.46 -26.39 23.43
N ALA A 107 18.76 -25.17 23.90
CA ALA A 107 19.85 -24.92 24.83
C ALA A 107 19.64 -25.67 26.15
N MET A 108 18.44 -25.57 26.75
CA MET A 108 18.09 -26.28 27.98
C MET A 108 18.18 -27.80 27.83
N LYS A 109 17.77 -28.35 26.68
CA LYS A 109 17.87 -29.78 26.36
C LYS A 109 19.32 -30.22 26.30
N THR A 110 20.16 -29.43 25.63
CA THR A 110 21.61 -29.68 25.53
C THR A 110 22.26 -29.64 26.92
N THR A 111 21.97 -28.62 27.72
CA THR A 111 22.46 -28.50 29.10
C THR A 111 21.95 -29.65 29.98
N THR A 112 20.69 -30.05 29.86
CA THR A 112 20.10 -31.16 30.62
C THR A 112 20.75 -32.50 30.25
N LYS A 113 21.05 -32.71 28.97
CA LYS A 113 21.77 -33.91 28.50
C LYS A 113 23.18 -33.99 29.08
N GLU A 114 23.89 -32.86 29.12
CA GLU A 114 25.23 -32.78 29.73
C GLU A 114 25.17 -32.95 31.26
N LEU A 115 24.20 -32.34 31.94
CA LEU A 115 23.95 -32.52 33.37
C LEU A 115 23.63 -33.99 33.71
N ARG A 116 22.84 -34.69 32.89
CA ARG A 116 22.58 -36.13 33.06
C ARG A 116 23.85 -36.97 32.98
N LYS A 117 24.76 -36.63 32.06
CA LYS A 117 26.05 -37.30 31.92
C LYS A 117 26.93 -37.10 33.16
N GLN A 118 26.81 -35.95 33.83
CA GLN A 118 27.60 -35.59 35.01
C GLN A 118 26.98 -36.02 36.35
N TYR A 119 25.65 -36.03 36.50
CA TYR A 119 24.97 -36.16 37.80
C TYR A 119 23.93 -37.30 37.90
N GLY A 120 23.71 -38.10 36.85
CA GLY A 120 22.69 -39.15 36.87
C GLY A 120 21.24 -38.63 36.75
N LYS A 121 20.26 -39.53 36.77
CA LYS A 121 18.87 -39.37 36.26
C LYS A 121 18.14 -38.08 36.74
N VAL A 122 18.10 -37.06 35.88
CA VAL A 122 17.19 -35.89 36.00
C VAL A 122 15.90 -36.15 35.18
N ASN A 123 14.71 -35.89 35.72
CA ASN A 123 13.41 -36.15 35.08
C ASN A 123 13.18 -35.29 33.81
N ILE A 124 12.99 -35.94 32.66
CA ILE A 124 12.81 -35.31 31.32
C ILE A 124 11.33 -35.11 30.95
N ASP A 125 10.42 -35.83 31.61
CA ASP A 125 9.01 -35.93 31.23
C ASP A 125 8.27 -34.57 31.18
N LYS A 126 8.78 -33.54 31.87
CA LYS A 126 8.23 -32.17 31.82
C LYS A 126 8.64 -31.40 30.57
N ILE A 127 9.79 -31.72 29.96
CA ILE A 127 10.26 -31.06 28.74
C ILE A 127 9.54 -31.64 27.52
N GLU A 128 9.29 -32.95 27.49
CA GLU A 128 8.52 -33.60 26.42
C GLU A 128 7.07 -33.12 26.41
N LYS A 129 6.44 -32.95 27.57
CA LYS A 129 5.09 -32.39 27.66
C LYS A 129 4.97 -30.95 27.11
N LEU A 130 6.02 -30.15 27.31
CA LEU A 130 6.07 -28.77 26.82
C LEU A 130 6.29 -28.73 25.29
N GLN A 131 6.93 -29.76 24.74
CA GLN A 131 7.06 -29.94 23.29
C GLN A 131 5.71 -30.23 22.63
N ASP A 132 4.90 -31.10 23.25
CA ASP A 132 3.55 -31.41 22.76
C ASP A 132 2.65 -30.17 22.82
N GLU A 133 2.68 -29.39 23.91
CA GLU A 133 1.95 -28.10 24.00
C GLU A 133 2.41 -27.08 22.95
N MET A 134 3.69 -27.03 22.59
CA MET A 134 4.17 -26.13 21.53
C MET A 134 3.72 -26.57 20.12
N ALA A 135 3.59 -27.87 19.88
CA ALA A 135 3.04 -28.38 18.63
C ALA A 135 1.57 -27.96 18.49
N ASP A 136 0.79 -28.09 19.56
CA ASP A 136 -0.61 -27.65 19.61
C ASP A 136 -0.76 -26.13 19.42
N LEU A 137 0.16 -25.33 19.98
CA LEU A 137 0.18 -23.87 19.79
C LEU A 137 0.53 -23.47 18.34
N MET A 138 1.35 -24.25 17.64
CA MET A 138 1.61 -24.02 16.21
C MET A 138 0.37 -24.31 15.36
N ASP A 139 -0.35 -25.39 15.66
CA ASP A 139 -1.59 -25.71 14.95
C ASP A 139 -2.68 -24.67 15.22
N MET A 140 -2.78 -24.17 16.45
CA MET A 140 -3.70 -23.07 16.79
C MET A 140 -3.35 -21.76 16.07
N GLY A 141 -2.06 -21.49 15.83
CA GLY A 141 -1.62 -20.36 15.01
C GLY A 141 -2.10 -20.46 13.55
N ASN A 142 -2.16 -21.68 12.99
CA ASN A 142 -2.72 -21.92 11.66
C ASN A 142 -4.25 -21.73 11.63
N ASP A 143 -4.95 -22.13 12.70
CA ASP A 143 -6.41 -21.92 12.81
C ASP A 143 -6.79 -20.42 12.91
N ILE A 144 -5.97 -19.61 13.59
CA ILE A 144 -6.14 -18.16 13.64
C ILE A 144 -6.00 -17.55 12.24
N GLN A 145 -5.05 -18.05 11.44
CA GLN A 145 -4.86 -17.62 10.06
C GLN A 145 -6.09 -17.89 9.18
N ASP A 146 -6.77 -19.02 9.38
CA ASP A 146 -8.02 -19.36 8.68
C ASP A 146 -9.23 -18.54 9.16
N ALA A 147 -9.25 -18.12 10.42
CA ALA A 147 -10.32 -17.28 10.97
C ALA A 147 -10.26 -15.83 10.47
N ILE A 148 -9.05 -15.25 10.35
CA ILE A 148 -8.84 -13.88 9.85
C ILE A 148 -9.31 -13.74 8.37
N SER A 149 -9.23 -14.83 7.60
CA SER A 149 -9.63 -14.90 6.18
C SER A 149 -11.13 -14.65 5.93
N ARG A 150 -12.00 -14.79 6.94
CA ARG A 150 -13.47 -14.78 6.76
C ARG A 150 -14.17 -13.42 6.94
N SER A 151 -13.44 -12.32 7.14
CA SER A 151 -14.01 -11.11 7.75
C SER A 151 -14.27 -9.89 6.82
N TYR A 152 -14.34 -10.05 5.50
CA TYR A 152 -14.54 -8.90 4.61
C TYR A 152 -15.75 -9.06 3.69
N ASP A 153 -16.94 -8.88 4.26
CA ASP A 153 -18.15 -8.56 3.51
C ASP A 153 -18.26 -7.02 3.46
N VAL A 154 -18.14 -6.45 2.26
CA VAL A 154 -18.18 -5.00 2.03
C VAL A 154 -19.64 -4.58 1.83
N PRO A 155 -20.20 -3.64 2.62
CA PRO A 155 -21.54 -3.13 2.36
C PRO A 155 -21.59 -2.35 1.03
N GLU A 156 -22.55 -2.67 0.16
CA GLU A 156 -22.67 -2.15 -1.22
C GLU A 156 -23.38 -0.79 -1.35
N ASP A 157 -23.88 -0.17 -0.27
CA ASP A 157 -24.72 1.03 -0.39
C ASP A 157 -24.02 2.28 0.18
N VAL A 158 -23.30 3.00 -0.69
CA VAL A 158 -22.75 4.33 -0.38
C VAL A 158 -23.82 5.39 -0.70
N ASP A 159 -24.20 6.21 0.28
CA ASP A 159 -25.25 7.23 0.15
C ASP A 159 -24.73 8.51 -0.54
N GLU A 160 -25.41 8.96 -1.60
CA GLU A 160 -25.04 10.17 -2.36
C GLU A 160 -25.13 11.46 -1.50
N SER A 161 -25.99 11.49 -0.48
CA SER A 161 -26.14 12.65 0.41
C SER A 161 -24.94 12.82 1.35
N GLU A 162 -24.31 11.72 1.76
CA GLU A 162 -23.07 11.71 2.54
C GLU A 162 -21.88 12.21 1.71
N LEU A 163 -21.81 11.80 0.44
CA LEU A 163 -20.78 12.27 -0.49
C LEU A 163 -20.87 13.79 -0.74
N ASP A 164 -22.08 14.32 -0.79
CA ASP A 164 -22.31 15.77 -0.98
C ASP A 164 -21.80 16.57 0.23
N ALA A 165 -22.03 16.10 1.45
CA ALA A 165 -21.55 16.74 2.67
C ALA A 165 -20.02 16.67 2.79
N GLU A 166 -19.40 15.55 2.42
CA GLU A 166 -17.94 15.42 2.43
C GLU A 166 -17.25 16.29 1.38
N LEU A 167 -17.85 16.43 0.20
CA LEU A 167 -17.30 17.29 -0.86
C LEU A 167 -17.29 18.77 -0.42
N GLU A 168 -18.28 19.18 0.35
CA GLU A 168 -18.38 20.52 0.95
C GLU A 168 -17.35 20.70 2.08
N ALA A 169 -17.24 19.73 3.00
CA ALA A 169 -16.26 19.77 4.09
C ALA A 169 -14.80 19.80 3.61
N LEU A 170 -14.47 19.04 2.56
CA LEU A 170 -13.14 19.09 1.94
C LEU A 170 -12.84 20.49 1.36
N GLY A 171 -13.88 21.27 0.99
CA GLY A 171 -13.73 22.63 0.47
C GLY A 171 -13.35 23.61 1.58
N ASP A 172 -13.98 23.45 2.73
CA ASP A 172 -13.71 24.26 3.93
C ASP A 172 -12.31 23.99 4.52
N GLU A 173 -11.81 22.74 4.43
CA GLU A 173 -10.48 22.36 4.92
C GLU A 173 -9.34 22.98 4.09
N VAL A 174 -9.53 23.08 2.76
CA VAL A 174 -8.59 23.77 1.84
C VAL A 174 -8.62 25.28 2.04
N GLU A 175 -9.78 25.87 2.38
CA GLU A 175 -9.87 27.29 2.68
C GLU A 175 -9.16 27.66 3.99
N PHE A 176 -9.09 26.73 4.95
CA PHE A 176 -8.34 26.92 6.20
C PHE A 176 -6.81 26.83 6.00
N ASP A 177 -6.33 25.92 5.15
CA ASP A 177 -4.89 25.77 4.84
C ASP A 177 -4.39 26.78 3.77
N GLY A 178 -5.30 27.30 2.93
CA GLY A 178 -5.01 28.22 1.82
C GLY A 178 -4.87 29.70 2.17
N ILE A 179 -5.05 30.11 3.43
CA ILE A 179 -4.81 31.50 3.86
C ILE A 179 -3.30 31.76 4.12
N GLY A 180 -2.45 30.72 4.07
CA GLY A 180 -1.02 30.80 4.40
C GLY A 180 -0.03 30.91 3.23
N GLU A 181 -0.29 30.33 2.06
CA GLU A 181 0.73 30.28 0.99
C GLU A 181 0.20 30.59 -0.40
N SER A 182 1.03 31.35 -1.11
CA SER A 182 0.75 32.00 -2.38
C SER A 182 0.42 31.03 -3.51
N SER A 183 -0.43 31.53 -4.41
CA SER A 183 -0.87 30.90 -5.65
C SER A 183 0.27 30.26 -6.45
N GLY A 184 0.31 28.93 -6.50
CA GLY A 184 1.21 28.16 -7.36
C GLY A 184 0.51 26.94 -7.92
N VAL A 185 0.04 27.02 -9.17
CA VAL A 185 -0.42 25.85 -9.92
C VAL A 185 0.79 24.91 -10.10
N PRO A 186 0.70 23.60 -9.80
CA PRO A 186 1.82 22.67 -9.98
C PRO A 186 2.33 22.66 -11.43
N ASN A 187 3.64 22.67 -11.62
CA ASN A 187 4.30 22.83 -12.93
C ASN A 187 3.96 21.73 -13.96
N PHE A 188 3.34 20.62 -13.55
CA PHE A 188 2.87 19.57 -14.46
C PHE A 188 1.50 19.87 -15.11
N MET A 189 0.78 20.88 -14.62
CA MET A 189 -0.50 21.35 -15.20
C MET A 189 -0.32 22.49 -16.20
N LEU A 190 0.90 22.99 -16.36
CA LEU A 190 1.30 23.90 -17.42
C LEU A 190 1.78 23.07 -18.61
N ASP A 191 0.86 22.46 -19.35
CA ASP A 191 1.19 21.82 -20.64
C ASP A 191 0.45 22.50 -21.79
N ASP A 192 1.28 23.21 -22.56
CA ASP A 192 1.27 23.47 -24.00
C ASP A 192 -0.04 23.93 -24.68
N ALA A 193 -0.21 25.26 -24.73
CA ALA A 193 -1.12 25.93 -25.66
C ALA A 193 -0.38 26.91 -26.59
N ALA A 194 0.84 26.56 -27.02
CA ALA A 194 1.49 27.22 -28.15
C ALA A 194 1.88 26.14 -29.18
N PRO A 195 1.36 26.17 -30.42
CA PRO A 195 1.84 25.25 -31.44
C PRO A 195 3.36 25.45 -31.64
N PRO A 196 4.14 24.37 -31.82
CA PRO A 196 5.58 24.47 -31.96
C PRO A 196 5.93 25.37 -33.16
N GLN A 197 6.65 26.46 -32.91
CA GLN A 197 7.24 27.26 -33.97
C GLN A 197 8.40 26.48 -34.57
N PHE A 198 8.18 25.89 -35.75
CA PHE A 198 9.26 25.45 -36.62
C PHE A 198 10.15 26.65 -36.93
N ILE A 199 11.38 26.64 -36.44
CA ILE A 199 12.43 27.55 -36.91
C ILE A 199 12.88 26.98 -38.26
N ASP A 200 12.30 27.49 -39.34
CA ASP A 200 12.80 27.28 -40.71
C ASP A 200 14.04 28.16 -40.88
N GLU A 201 15.20 27.66 -40.42
CA GLU A 201 16.48 28.30 -40.70
C GLU A 201 16.95 27.86 -42.11
N PRO A 202 17.08 28.77 -43.09
CA PRO A 202 17.50 28.40 -44.43
C PRO A 202 18.98 27.97 -44.43
N PRO A 203 19.38 26.98 -45.24
CA PRO A 203 20.76 26.50 -45.27
C PRO A 203 21.70 27.60 -45.78
N GLU A 204 22.67 28.02 -44.97
CA GLU A 204 23.71 28.93 -45.41
C GLU A 204 24.59 28.26 -46.48
N THR A 205 24.41 28.70 -47.72
CA THR A 205 25.29 28.41 -48.84
C THR A 205 26.55 29.27 -48.75
N GLY A 206 27.60 28.65 -48.22
CA GLY A 206 29.05 28.88 -48.39
C GLY A 206 29.61 30.22 -48.90
N LYS A 207 30.66 30.68 -48.21
CA LYS A 207 31.90 31.18 -48.86
C LYS A 207 33.18 30.69 -48.15
N VAL A 208 33.83 29.78 -48.86
CA VAL A 208 35.26 29.42 -48.92
C VAL A 208 36.30 30.49 -48.55
N LYS A 209 37.38 29.98 -47.90
CA LYS A 209 38.84 30.30 -47.99
C LYS A 209 39.27 31.73 -47.57
N GLU A 210 40.45 31.99 -46.98
CA GLU A 210 41.77 31.38 -47.12
C GLU A 210 42.78 31.91 -46.07
N ALA A 211 43.87 31.15 -45.92
CA ALA A 211 45.27 31.56 -45.69
C ALA A 211 45.74 32.16 -44.34
N ALA A 212 46.56 31.33 -43.67
CA ALA A 212 47.98 31.54 -43.37
C ALA A 212 48.45 32.80 -42.61
N GLY A 213 49.21 32.52 -41.55
CA GLY A 213 50.06 33.48 -40.83
C GLY A 213 50.50 32.91 -39.50
#